data_AF-A0A940RTH2-F1
#
_entry.id   AF-A0A940RTH2-F1
#
_cell.length_a   1.000
_cell.length_b   1.000
_cell.length_c   1.000
_cell.angle_alpha   90.00
_cell.angle_beta   90.00
_cell.angle_gamma   90.00
#
_symmetry.space_group_name_H-M   'P 1'
#
loop_
_entity.id
_entity.type
_entity.pdbx_description
1 polymer ?
#
loop_
_entity_poly.entity_id
_entity_poly.type
_entity_poly.pdbx_seq_one_letter_code
_entity_poly.pdbx_strand_id
1 'polypeptide(L)'
;MRSMMIAALLAFTWPSPAHAFRPLVQTHTSAVQPGQLIQGIAFPPGTLVTIADPTGEVWDIELVSDARLQGRVFRKGTRIYLHPTGRIGSVFTVANQSIDGIAFGGDAQVVFDGGGDLEQAHIGRDTRIGKATYAGNTWVQFHPNGRVKEGDLVRPLNDGPLHVGPGTVAFWPNGRIQHARLEKAATINGIDCQAGDIALFPSGHIVRCAGADAYNRKLYACAGGRTLHALYLADQNVEIDYRFLMDRLPSQGGQLLYANSEMEWRPPTNDAPDSAGTLIERVPGEKTPKKTECRFSADRR
;
A
#
# COMPACT_ATOMS: atom_id res chain seq x y z
N MET A 1 -25.12 -14.31 32.33
CA MET A 1 -24.00 -13.36 32.52
C MET A 1 -23.08 -13.47 31.32
N ARG A 2 -23.15 -12.54 30.37
CA ARG A 2 -22.29 -12.53 29.17
C ARG A 2 -21.16 -11.53 29.41
N SER A 3 -19.93 -12.04 29.53
CA SER A 3 -18.72 -11.23 29.64
C SER A 3 -18.47 -10.49 28.32
N MET A 4 -18.60 -9.17 28.34
CA MET A 4 -18.08 -8.28 27.30
C MET A 4 -16.57 -8.15 27.52
N MET A 5 -15.78 -8.77 26.64
CA MET A 5 -14.35 -8.46 26.50
C MET A 5 -14.23 -7.14 25.73
N ILE A 6 -13.84 -6.08 26.42
CA ILE A 6 -13.42 -4.81 25.81
C ILE A 6 -11.99 -5.03 25.33
N ALA A 7 -11.82 -5.23 24.02
CA ALA A 7 -10.51 -5.19 23.38
C ALA A 7 -10.06 -3.72 23.33
N ALA A 8 -9.07 -3.38 24.15
CA ALA A 8 -8.41 -2.07 24.09
C ALA A 8 -7.62 -1.98 22.78
N LEU A 9 -8.17 -1.23 21.82
CA LEU A 9 -7.45 -0.83 20.62
C LEU A 9 -6.38 0.19 21.05
N LEU A 10 -5.13 -0.26 21.19
CA LEU A 10 -3.99 0.65 21.33
C LEU A 10 -3.80 1.35 19.99
N ALA A 11 -4.41 2.52 19.84
CA ALA A 11 -4.06 3.45 18.78
C ALA A 11 -2.61 3.88 18.99
N PHE A 12 -1.68 3.22 18.29
CA PHE A 12 -0.32 3.72 18.13
C PHE A 12 -0.40 4.98 17.27
N THR A 13 -0.71 6.11 17.90
CA THR A 13 -0.44 7.41 17.31
C THR A 13 1.08 7.54 17.29
N TRP A 14 1.71 7.12 16.20
CA TRP A 14 3.08 7.54 15.95
C TRP A 14 3.04 9.07 15.96
N PRO A 15 3.71 9.76 16.90
CA PRO A 15 3.90 11.18 16.75
C PRO A 15 4.63 11.34 15.43
N SER A 16 3.99 11.95 14.44
CA SER A 16 4.66 12.27 13.18
C SER A 16 5.95 13.00 13.55
N PRO A 17 7.14 12.47 13.22
CA PRO A 17 8.41 13.10 13.58
C PRO A 17 8.57 14.51 12.96
N ALA A 18 7.63 14.94 12.11
CA ALA A 18 7.53 16.28 11.56
C ALA A 18 7.26 17.39 12.59
N HIS A 19 6.83 17.08 13.82
CA HIS A 19 6.56 18.09 14.87
C HIS A 19 7.35 17.88 16.17
N ALA A 20 8.46 17.14 16.13
CA ALA A 20 9.45 17.22 17.20
C ALA A 20 9.83 18.70 17.37
N PHE A 21 9.72 19.21 18.61
CA PHE A 21 10.02 20.58 19.05
C PHE A 21 11.09 21.23 18.15
N ARG A 22 10.64 21.96 17.12
CA ARG A 22 11.55 22.78 16.35
C ARG A 22 11.88 23.97 17.25
N PRO A 23 13.16 24.36 17.39
CA PRO A 23 13.49 25.61 18.04
C PRO A 23 12.65 26.72 17.42
N LEU A 24 12.27 27.74 18.22
CA LEU A 24 11.62 28.94 17.72
C LEU A 24 12.53 29.58 16.67
N VAL A 25 12.33 29.22 15.40
CA VAL A 25 12.99 29.86 14.27
C VAL A 25 12.23 31.15 14.02
N GLN A 26 12.94 32.27 14.08
CA GLN A 26 12.35 33.55 13.72
C GLN A 26 11.94 33.51 12.25
N THR A 27 10.78 34.06 11.92
CA THR A 27 10.28 34.12 10.54
C THR A 27 9.82 35.53 10.22
N HIS A 28 9.82 35.86 8.94
CA HIS A 28 9.17 37.06 8.41
C HIS A 28 8.30 36.70 7.20
N THR A 29 7.22 37.45 7.01
CA THR A 29 6.30 37.28 5.88
C THR A 29 6.49 38.43 4.89
N SER A 30 6.57 38.11 3.59
CA SER A 30 6.67 39.07 2.50
C SER A 30 5.68 38.74 1.39
N ALA A 31 5.28 39.77 0.63
CA ALA A 31 4.42 39.60 -0.54
C ALA A 31 5.27 39.43 -1.80
N VAL A 32 4.95 38.41 -2.61
CA VAL A 32 5.59 38.16 -3.91
C VAL A 32 5.39 39.35 -4.83
N GLN A 33 6.48 39.89 -5.36
CA GLN A 33 6.48 40.98 -6.32
C GLN A 33 6.22 40.47 -7.76
N PRO A 34 5.73 41.31 -8.68
CA PRO A 34 5.59 40.94 -10.09
C PRO A 34 6.89 40.39 -10.69
N GLY A 35 6.83 39.18 -11.25
CA GLY A 35 7.97 38.50 -11.87
C GLY A 35 8.94 37.84 -10.88
N GLN A 36 8.73 37.96 -9.57
CA GLN A 36 9.56 37.29 -8.57
C GLN A 36 9.35 35.77 -8.61
N LEU A 37 10.45 35.02 -8.57
CA LEU A 37 10.46 33.58 -8.43
C LEU A 37 10.77 33.19 -6.99
N ILE A 38 10.02 32.23 -6.45
CA ILE A 38 10.25 31.64 -5.14
C ILE A 38 10.70 30.20 -5.38
N GLN A 39 11.97 29.90 -5.09
CA GLN A 39 12.61 28.61 -5.40
C GLN A 39 12.36 28.13 -6.85
N GLY A 40 12.42 29.06 -7.81
CA GLY A 40 12.20 28.77 -9.23
C GLY A 40 10.74 28.66 -9.67
N ILE A 41 9.77 28.81 -8.77
CA ILE A 41 8.34 28.84 -9.10
C ILE A 41 7.85 30.29 -9.17
N ALA A 42 7.11 30.62 -10.23
CA ALA A 42 6.37 31.87 -10.31
C ALA A 42 5.05 31.76 -9.55
N PHE A 43 4.82 32.67 -8.60
CA PHE A 43 3.57 32.80 -7.87
C PHE A 43 2.82 34.07 -8.29
N PRO A 44 1.48 34.13 -8.12
CA PRO A 44 0.74 35.37 -8.36
C PRO A 44 1.28 36.52 -7.50
N PRO A 45 1.40 37.75 -8.04
CA PRO A 45 1.79 38.91 -7.24
C PRO A 45 0.86 39.10 -6.05
N GLY A 46 1.44 39.43 -4.89
CA GLY A 46 0.71 39.56 -3.63
C GLY A 46 0.63 38.27 -2.81
N THR A 47 0.98 37.10 -3.38
CA THR A 47 1.09 35.83 -2.62
C THR A 47 1.96 36.03 -1.39
N LEU A 48 1.51 35.55 -0.23
CA LEU A 48 2.24 35.73 1.02
C LEU A 48 3.22 34.56 1.19
N VAL A 49 4.48 34.87 1.47
CA VAL A 49 5.55 33.90 1.68
C VAL A 49 6.18 34.14 3.03
N THR A 50 6.15 33.12 3.89
CA THR A 50 6.85 33.12 5.17
C THR A 50 8.21 32.48 5.00
N ILE A 51 9.25 33.20 5.41
CA ILE A 51 10.65 32.82 5.24
C ILE A 51 11.28 32.70 6.63
N ALA A 52 12.05 31.65 6.86
CA ALA A 52 12.82 31.47 8.07
C ALA A 52 14.13 32.27 8.07
N ASP A 53 14.40 32.95 9.17
CA ASP A 53 15.63 33.67 9.42
C ASP A 53 16.61 32.80 10.25
N PRO A 54 17.92 32.82 9.95
CA PRO A 54 18.58 33.54 8.85
C PRO A 54 18.71 32.71 7.56
N THR A 55 18.10 31.52 7.50
CA THR A 55 18.38 30.54 6.43
C THR A 55 17.81 30.95 5.06
N GLY A 56 16.78 31.80 5.03
CA GLY A 56 16.07 32.14 3.82
C GLY A 56 15.16 31.02 3.30
N GLU A 57 14.96 29.96 4.10
CA GLU A 57 14.12 28.82 3.72
C GLU A 57 12.64 29.23 3.68
N VAL A 58 11.94 28.84 2.62
CA VAL A 58 10.51 29.10 2.49
C VAL A 58 9.73 28.11 3.33
N TRP A 59 8.99 28.64 4.31
CA TRP A 59 8.26 27.83 5.29
C TRP A 59 6.79 27.67 4.94
N ASP A 60 6.13 28.71 4.43
CA ASP A 60 4.71 28.67 4.11
C ASP A 60 4.40 29.66 2.99
N ILE A 61 3.48 29.30 2.12
CA ILE A 61 3.05 30.12 0.99
C ILE A 61 1.53 30.13 0.92
N GLU A 62 0.89 31.28 1.11
CA GLU A 62 -0.56 31.43 0.99
C GLU A 62 -0.94 32.15 -0.30
N LEU A 63 -1.68 31.46 -1.17
CA LEU A 63 -2.10 32.00 -2.46
C LEU A 63 -3.17 33.08 -2.31
N VAL A 64 -2.95 34.24 -2.93
CA VAL A 64 -3.94 35.34 -2.95
C VAL A 64 -4.94 35.26 -4.10
N SER A 65 -4.67 34.42 -5.09
CA SER A 65 -5.56 34.11 -6.22
C SER A 65 -5.34 32.66 -6.68
N ASP A 66 -6.28 32.14 -7.47
CA ASP A 66 -6.12 30.83 -8.10
C ASP A 66 -4.86 30.83 -8.99
N ALA A 67 -4.07 29.77 -8.93
CA ALA A 67 -2.79 29.67 -9.62
C ALA A 67 -2.57 28.27 -10.21
N ARG A 68 -1.94 28.20 -11.38
CA ARG A 68 -1.44 26.95 -11.94
C ARG A 68 0.03 26.77 -11.58
N LEU A 69 0.34 25.84 -10.69
CA LEU A 69 1.70 25.56 -10.21
C LEU A 69 2.06 24.11 -10.54
N GLN A 70 3.20 23.91 -11.20
CA GLN A 70 3.70 22.57 -11.55
C GLN A 70 2.64 21.68 -12.23
N GLY A 71 1.86 22.27 -13.13
CA GLY A 71 0.80 21.58 -13.88
C GLY A 71 -0.57 21.52 -13.20
N ARG A 72 -0.67 21.77 -11.89
CA ARG A 72 -1.89 21.66 -11.07
C ARG A 72 -2.50 23.03 -10.77
N VAL A 73 -3.82 23.09 -10.62
CA VAL A 73 -4.52 24.32 -10.25
C VAL A 73 -4.79 24.32 -8.75
N PHE A 74 -4.31 25.34 -8.06
CA PHE A 74 -4.57 25.58 -6.64
C PHE A 74 -5.42 26.82 -6.47
N ARG A 75 -6.43 26.76 -5.61
CA ARG A 75 -7.36 27.86 -5.37
C ARG A 75 -6.78 28.87 -4.38
N LYS A 76 -7.24 30.11 -4.47
CA LYS A 76 -6.99 31.16 -3.47
C LYS A 76 -7.17 30.65 -2.04
N GLY A 77 -6.26 31.02 -1.15
CA GLY A 77 -6.22 30.61 0.26
C GLY A 77 -5.56 29.26 0.49
N THR A 78 -5.19 28.52 -0.57
CA THR A 78 -4.39 27.30 -0.43
C THR A 78 -3.03 27.65 0.15
N ARG A 79 -2.61 26.91 1.19
CA ARG A 79 -1.28 27.02 1.77
C ARG A 79 -0.37 25.95 1.21
N ILE A 80 0.86 26.31 0.84
CA ILE A 80 1.79 25.46 0.10
C ILE A 80 3.14 25.44 0.84
N TYR A 81 3.66 24.23 1.01
CA TYR A 81 4.99 23.96 1.53
C TYR A 81 5.83 23.36 0.41
N LEU A 82 7.04 23.87 0.22
CA LEU A 82 7.95 23.41 -0.82
C LEU A 82 9.00 22.45 -0.23
N HIS A 83 9.36 21.44 -1.01
CA HIS A 83 10.61 20.70 -0.82
C HIS A 83 11.81 21.62 -1.08
N PRO A 84 13.00 21.34 -0.51
CA PRO A 84 14.22 22.10 -0.80
C PRO A 84 14.60 22.18 -2.29
N THR A 85 14.10 21.25 -3.11
CA THR A 85 14.28 21.22 -4.56
C THR A 85 13.38 22.21 -5.32
N GLY A 86 12.53 22.97 -4.62
CA GLY A 86 11.51 23.83 -5.23
C GLY A 86 10.30 23.05 -5.77
N ARG A 87 10.13 21.78 -5.42
CA ARG A 87 8.90 21.02 -5.73
C ARG A 87 7.84 21.25 -4.65
N ILE A 88 6.56 21.15 -5.00
CA ILE A 88 5.50 21.18 -3.99
C ILE A 88 5.64 19.93 -3.12
N GLY A 89 5.76 20.11 -1.80
CA GLY A 89 5.90 19.01 -0.85
C GLY A 89 4.62 18.73 -0.07
N SER A 90 3.90 19.75 0.37
CA SER A 90 2.54 19.56 0.88
C SER A 90 1.67 20.78 0.67
N VAL A 91 0.35 20.58 0.67
CA VAL A 91 -0.63 21.67 0.59
C VAL A 91 -1.74 21.47 1.61
N PHE A 92 -2.23 22.57 2.17
CA PHE A 92 -3.48 22.60 2.92
C PHE A 92 -4.55 23.19 2.01
N THR A 93 -5.53 22.35 1.69
CA THR A 93 -6.52 22.66 0.68
C THR A 93 -7.65 23.53 1.24
N VAL A 94 -8.22 24.37 0.37
CA VAL A 94 -9.48 25.07 0.64
C VAL A 94 -10.67 24.23 0.19
N ALA A 95 -11.89 24.65 0.57
CA ALA A 95 -13.10 23.95 0.19
C ALA A 95 -13.23 23.77 -1.35
N ASN A 96 -13.62 22.57 -1.77
CA ASN A 96 -13.83 22.18 -3.17
C ASN A 96 -12.56 22.31 -4.04
N GLN A 97 -11.38 22.13 -3.46
CA GLN A 97 -10.13 21.98 -4.20
C GLN A 97 -10.07 20.57 -4.82
N SER A 98 -9.68 20.46 -6.09
CA SER A 98 -9.35 19.18 -6.70
C SER A 98 -7.86 19.10 -7.01
N ILE A 99 -7.23 17.98 -6.70
CA ILE A 99 -5.83 17.68 -7.01
C ILE A 99 -5.84 16.31 -7.69
N ASP A 100 -5.31 16.24 -8.91
CA ASP A 100 -5.23 15.03 -9.73
C ASP A 100 -6.58 14.29 -9.88
N GLY A 101 -7.67 15.07 -10.00
CA GLY A 101 -9.03 14.56 -10.17
C GLY A 101 -9.72 14.12 -8.86
N ILE A 102 -9.04 14.23 -7.71
CA ILE A 102 -9.59 13.92 -6.39
C ILE A 102 -10.09 15.21 -5.76
N ALA A 103 -11.34 15.24 -5.31
CA ALA A 103 -11.91 16.39 -4.62
C ALA A 103 -11.62 16.30 -3.12
N PHE A 104 -10.83 17.24 -2.60
CA PHE A 104 -10.51 17.34 -1.19
C PHE A 104 -11.45 18.32 -0.49
N GLY A 105 -11.81 18.00 0.76
CA GLY A 105 -12.49 18.94 1.65
C GLY A 105 -11.55 20.07 2.07
N GLY A 106 -12.10 21.17 2.59
CA GLY A 106 -11.27 22.19 3.22
C GLY A 106 -10.44 21.59 4.36
N ASP A 107 -9.26 22.16 4.59
CA ASP A 107 -8.30 21.77 5.61
C ASP A 107 -7.68 20.38 5.43
N ALA A 108 -7.94 19.70 4.30
CA ALA A 108 -7.21 18.47 3.99
C ALA A 108 -5.74 18.80 3.71
N GLN A 109 -4.83 18.03 4.31
CA GLN A 109 -3.41 18.09 4.05
C GLN A 109 -3.06 17.06 2.98
N VAL A 110 -2.51 17.50 1.86
CA VAL A 110 -2.11 16.65 0.75
C VAL A 110 -0.60 16.71 0.61
N VAL A 111 0.07 15.56 0.65
CA VAL A 111 1.52 15.44 0.65
C VAL A 111 1.98 14.79 -0.66
N PHE A 112 3.05 15.33 -1.20
CA PHE A 112 3.68 14.88 -2.42
C PHE A 112 5.10 14.40 -2.14
N ASP A 113 5.52 13.36 -2.85
CA ASP A 113 6.89 12.88 -2.77
C ASP A 113 7.88 13.84 -3.46
N GLY A 114 9.18 13.51 -3.43
CA GLY A 114 10.20 14.30 -4.15
C GLY A 114 10.04 14.29 -5.68
N GLY A 115 9.25 13.36 -6.22
CA GLY A 115 8.83 13.29 -7.61
C GLY A 115 7.66 14.24 -7.94
N GLY A 116 7.01 14.81 -6.94
CA GLY A 116 5.81 15.62 -7.10
C GLY A 116 4.55 14.77 -7.37
N ASP A 117 4.63 13.47 -7.12
CA ASP A 117 3.52 12.54 -7.17
C ASP A 117 2.80 12.52 -5.83
N LEU A 118 1.49 12.25 -5.86
CA LEU A 118 0.68 12.20 -4.66
C LEU A 118 1.11 11.00 -3.79
N GLU A 119 1.50 11.26 -2.55
CA GLU A 119 1.99 10.22 -1.62
C GLU A 119 0.92 9.85 -0.59
N GLN A 120 0.35 10.86 0.06
CA GLN A 120 -0.66 10.68 1.11
C GLN A 120 -1.54 11.92 1.27
N ALA A 121 -2.74 11.73 1.81
CA ALA A 121 -3.63 12.83 2.15
C ALA A 121 -4.34 12.58 3.49
N HIS A 122 -4.30 13.56 4.39
CA HIS A 122 -5.15 13.61 5.57
C HIS A 122 -6.46 14.29 5.20
N ILE A 123 -7.55 13.53 5.16
CA ILE A 123 -8.85 14.03 4.71
C ILE A 123 -9.67 14.48 5.92
N GLY A 124 -10.08 15.75 5.99
CA GLY A 124 -10.83 16.28 7.17
C GLY A 124 -12.29 15.82 7.28
N ARG A 125 -12.84 15.19 6.24
CA ARG A 125 -14.22 14.68 6.18
C ARG A 125 -14.28 13.45 5.28
N ASP A 126 -15.37 12.71 5.39
CA ASP A 126 -15.63 11.57 4.52
C ASP A 126 -15.49 11.97 3.05
N THR A 127 -14.58 11.33 2.35
CA THR A 127 -14.17 11.72 1.00
C THR A 127 -14.28 10.53 0.07
N ARG A 128 -14.98 10.73 -1.05
CA ARG A 128 -15.07 9.72 -2.11
C ARG A 128 -13.85 9.83 -3.03
N ILE A 129 -13.10 8.73 -3.15
CA ILE A 129 -11.96 8.62 -4.07
C ILE A 129 -12.22 7.39 -4.95
N GLY A 130 -12.49 7.64 -6.23
CA GLY A 130 -12.96 6.60 -7.16
C GLY A 130 -14.28 5.96 -6.71
N LYS A 131 -14.24 4.64 -6.48
CA LYS A 131 -15.41 3.83 -6.07
C LYS A 131 -15.62 3.73 -4.55
N ALA A 132 -14.64 4.15 -3.76
CA ALA A 132 -14.65 4.00 -2.30
C ALA A 132 -14.91 5.34 -1.60
N THR A 133 -15.49 5.27 -0.39
CA THR A 133 -15.66 6.42 0.51
C THR A 133 -14.80 6.19 1.74
N TYR A 134 -13.82 7.06 1.94
CA TYR A 134 -12.86 6.99 3.03
C TYR A 134 -13.30 7.87 4.19
N ALA A 135 -13.04 7.44 5.41
CA ALA A 135 -13.43 8.11 6.64
C ALA A 135 -12.69 9.45 6.81
N GLY A 136 -13.41 10.48 7.24
CA GLY A 136 -12.79 11.74 7.65
C GLY A 136 -11.85 11.57 8.85
N ASN A 137 -10.93 12.52 9.00
CA ASN A 137 -9.84 12.53 9.98
C ASN A 137 -8.95 11.28 9.92
N THR A 138 -8.74 10.75 8.71
CA THR A 138 -7.83 9.62 8.46
C THR A 138 -6.85 9.95 7.34
N TRP A 139 -5.79 9.15 7.26
CA TRP A 139 -4.83 9.21 6.17
C TRP A 139 -5.20 8.23 5.06
N VAL A 140 -5.13 8.68 3.82
CA VAL A 140 -5.18 7.85 2.62
C VAL A 140 -3.81 7.88 1.97
N GLN A 141 -3.19 6.71 1.75
CA GLN A 141 -1.92 6.58 1.05
C GLN A 141 -2.17 6.27 -0.43
N PHE A 142 -1.25 6.69 -1.30
CA PHE A 142 -1.34 6.50 -2.74
C PHE A 142 -0.12 5.73 -3.28
N HIS A 143 -0.36 5.01 -4.37
CA HIS A 143 0.70 4.48 -5.23
C HIS A 143 1.21 5.58 -6.17
N PRO A 144 2.42 5.46 -6.73
CA PRO A 144 2.95 6.42 -7.71
C PRO A 144 2.06 6.64 -8.94
N ASN A 145 1.18 5.70 -9.28
CA ASN A 145 0.20 5.86 -10.36
C ASN A 145 -1.06 6.64 -9.96
N GLY A 146 -1.08 7.26 -8.78
CA GLY A 146 -2.18 8.06 -8.24
C GLY A 146 -3.36 7.26 -7.68
N ARG A 147 -3.30 5.92 -7.70
CA ARG A 147 -4.37 5.08 -7.13
C ARG A 147 -4.16 4.93 -5.62
N VAL A 148 -5.26 4.78 -4.88
CA VAL A 148 -5.20 4.53 -3.44
C VAL A 148 -4.44 3.23 -3.18
N LYS A 149 -3.48 3.29 -2.27
CA LYS A 149 -2.73 2.16 -1.72
C LYS A 149 -3.41 1.63 -0.47
N GLU A 150 -3.79 2.51 0.44
CA GLU A 150 -4.37 2.15 1.74
C GLU A 150 -5.23 3.29 2.29
N GLY A 151 -6.29 2.95 3.02
CA GLY A 151 -7.10 3.92 3.77
C GLY A 151 -8.25 3.25 4.51
N ASP A 152 -8.94 4.02 5.35
CA ASP A 152 -10.07 3.53 6.14
C ASP A 152 -11.40 3.82 5.45
N LEU A 153 -12.17 2.78 5.16
CA LEU A 153 -13.52 2.89 4.60
C LEU A 153 -14.52 3.25 5.69
N VAL A 154 -15.38 4.23 5.41
CA VAL A 154 -16.54 4.56 6.26
C VAL A 154 -17.82 3.84 5.80
N ARG A 155 -17.83 3.35 4.56
CA ARG A 155 -18.96 2.62 3.96
C ARG A 155 -18.48 1.34 3.31
N PRO A 156 -19.33 0.30 3.23
CA PRO A 156 -18.99 -0.90 2.50
C PRO A 156 -18.59 -0.61 1.05
N LEU A 157 -17.56 -1.30 0.58
CA LEU A 157 -17.11 -1.29 -0.79
C LEU A 157 -17.57 -2.59 -1.48
N ASN A 158 -18.36 -2.43 -2.54
CA ASN A 158 -18.71 -3.53 -3.43
C ASN A 158 -17.70 -3.60 -4.57
N ASP A 159 -16.97 -4.71 -4.67
CA ASP A 159 -16.01 -4.96 -5.74
C ASP A 159 -16.23 -6.35 -6.35
N GLY A 160 -17.18 -6.44 -7.28
CA GLY A 160 -17.63 -7.70 -7.84
C GLY A 160 -18.25 -8.61 -6.77
N PRO A 161 -17.73 -9.82 -6.53
CA PRO A 161 -18.23 -10.71 -5.49
C PRO A 161 -17.82 -10.29 -4.07
N LEU A 162 -16.90 -9.33 -3.93
CA LEU A 162 -16.38 -8.89 -2.65
C LEU A 162 -17.28 -7.81 -2.05
N HIS A 163 -17.81 -8.09 -0.86
CA HIS A 163 -18.51 -7.12 -0.02
C HIS A 163 -17.60 -6.77 1.16
N VAL A 164 -16.78 -5.74 0.98
CA VAL A 164 -15.83 -5.28 2.00
C VAL A 164 -16.52 -4.30 2.93
N GLY A 165 -16.50 -4.59 4.23
CA GLY A 165 -17.10 -3.73 5.25
C GLY A 165 -16.27 -2.47 5.54
N PRO A 166 -16.78 -1.57 6.41
CA PRO A 166 -16.01 -0.45 6.91
C PRO A 166 -14.72 -0.89 7.63
N GLY A 167 -13.72 -0.03 7.64
CA GLY A 167 -12.39 -0.28 8.20
C GLY A 167 -11.27 -0.22 7.16
N THR A 168 -10.06 -0.57 7.57
CA THR A 168 -8.86 -0.45 6.72
C THR A 168 -8.92 -1.39 5.51
N VAL A 169 -8.64 -0.81 4.34
CA VAL A 169 -8.49 -1.54 3.08
C VAL A 169 -7.15 -1.16 2.45
N ALA A 170 -6.46 -2.15 1.90
CA ALA A 170 -5.28 -1.96 1.07
C ALA A 170 -5.54 -2.45 -0.35
N PHE A 171 -4.92 -1.80 -1.32
CA PHE A 171 -5.02 -2.11 -2.74
C PHE A 171 -3.64 -2.28 -3.36
N TRP A 172 -3.57 -3.16 -4.35
CA TRP A 172 -2.45 -3.25 -5.27
C TRP A 172 -2.41 -2.04 -6.22
N PRO A 173 -1.26 -1.76 -6.87
CA PRO A 173 -1.17 -0.69 -7.87
C PRO A 173 -2.19 -0.82 -9.01
N ASN A 174 -2.62 -2.04 -9.33
CA ASN A 174 -3.64 -2.29 -10.35
C ASN A 174 -5.09 -2.00 -9.87
N GLY A 175 -5.26 -1.50 -8.64
CA GLY A 175 -6.54 -1.10 -8.04
C GLY A 175 -7.37 -2.25 -7.48
N ARG A 176 -6.86 -3.49 -7.53
CA ARG A 176 -7.51 -4.65 -6.90
C ARG A 176 -7.21 -4.66 -5.40
N ILE A 177 -8.15 -5.17 -4.63
CA ILE A 177 -8.02 -5.32 -3.18
C ILE A 177 -6.83 -6.25 -2.87
N GLN A 178 -5.94 -5.79 -1.99
CA GLN A 178 -4.83 -6.56 -1.44
C GLN A 178 -5.21 -7.15 -0.08
N HIS A 179 -5.78 -6.34 0.79
CA HIS A 179 -6.17 -6.73 2.14
C HIS A 179 -7.43 -5.96 2.54
N ALA A 180 -8.39 -6.64 3.16
CA ALA A 180 -9.65 -6.04 3.60
C ALA A 180 -10.36 -6.94 4.61
N ARG A 181 -11.49 -6.46 5.12
CA ARG A 181 -12.41 -7.27 5.92
C ARG A 181 -13.73 -7.47 5.16
N LEU A 182 -14.07 -8.73 4.89
CA LEU A 182 -15.38 -9.10 4.34
C LEU A 182 -16.48 -8.86 5.38
N GLU A 183 -17.55 -8.20 4.96
CA GLU A 183 -18.74 -7.95 5.79
C GLU A 183 -19.60 -9.22 5.94
N LYS A 184 -19.65 -10.04 4.90
CA LYS A 184 -20.40 -11.30 4.84
C LYS A 184 -19.60 -12.36 4.08
N ALA A 185 -20.01 -13.62 4.22
CA ALA A 185 -19.41 -14.72 3.50
C ALA A 185 -19.47 -14.50 1.98
N ALA A 186 -18.44 -14.95 1.27
CA ALA A 186 -18.31 -14.82 -0.18
C ALA A 186 -17.51 -15.98 -0.77
N THR A 187 -17.87 -16.41 -1.97
CA THR A 187 -17.09 -17.39 -2.74
C THR A 187 -16.09 -16.65 -3.63
N ILE A 188 -14.80 -16.83 -3.38
CA ILE A 188 -13.71 -16.14 -4.07
C ILE A 188 -12.87 -17.18 -4.81
N ASN A 189 -12.92 -17.18 -6.14
CA ASN A 189 -12.24 -18.18 -6.99
C ASN A 189 -12.57 -19.64 -6.58
N GLY A 190 -13.85 -19.90 -6.30
CA GLY A 190 -14.33 -21.23 -5.90
C GLY A 190 -14.11 -21.58 -4.43
N ILE A 191 -13.53 -20.69 -3.62
CA ILE A 191 -13.29 -20.92 -2.18
C ILE A 191 -14.30 -20.13 -1.36
N ASP A 192 -15.05 -20.82 -0.51
CA ASP A 192 -16.01 -20.20 0.41
C ASP A 192 -15.30 -19.57 1.60
N CYS A 193 -15.34 -18.25 1.66
CA CYS A 193 -14.80 -17.46 2.75
C CYS A 193 -15.92 -16.99 3.67
N GLN A 194 -15.69 -17.07 4.98
CA GLN A 194 -16.57 -16.46 5.97
C GLN A 194 -16.31 -14.95 6.06
N ALA A 195 -17.21 -14.23 6.73
CA ALA A 195 -16.98 -12.83 7.09
C ALA A 195 -15.72 -12.72 7.96
N GLY A 196 -14.90 -11.70 7.71
CA GLY A 196 -13.61 -11.51 8.38
C GLY A 196 -12.50 -11.09 7.44
N ASP A 197 -11.26 -11.13 7.92
CA ASP A 197 -10.12 -10.61 7.18
C ASP A 197 -9.80 -11.48 5.96
N ILE A 198 -9.44 -10.82 4.87
CA ILE A 198 -8.97 -11.44 3.64
C ILE A 198 -7.68 -10.80 3.17
N ALA A 199 -6.84 -11.59 2.49
CA ALA A 199 -5.76 -11.07 1.67
C ALA A 199 -5.80 -11.74 0.29
N LEU A 200 -5.50 -10.97 -0.75
CA LEU A 200 -5.55 -11.41 -2.15
C LEU A 200 -4.24 -11.04 -2.85
N PHE A 201 -3.86 -11.86 -3.82
CA PHE A 201 -2.79 -11.58 -4.77
C PHE A 201 -3.19 -10.45 -5.73
N PRO A 202 -2.22 -9.83 -6.45
CA PRO A 202 -2.53 -8.86 -7.49
C PRO A 202 -3.46 -9.39 -8.58
N SER A 203 -3.48 -10.70 -8.81
CA SER A 203 -4.39 -11.40 -9.72
C SER A 203 -5.83 -11.49 -9.21
N GLY A 204 -6.07 -11.22 -7.92
CA GLY A 204 -7.35 -11.45 -7.23
C GLY A 204 -7.50 -12.88 -6.67
N HIS A 205 -6.48 -13.73 -6.82
CA HIS A 205 -6.45 -15.04 -6.15
C HIS A 205 -6.30 -14.89 -4.65
N ILE A 206 -6.91 -15.82 -3.90
CA ILE A 206 -6.92 -15.73 -2.45
C ILE A 206 -5.56 -16.09 -1.86
N VAL A 207 -5.13 -15.28 -0.90
CA VAL A 207 -3.98 -15.56 -0.01
C VAL A 207 -4.48 -16.13 1.30
N ARG A 208 -5.50 -15.51 1.90
CA ARG A 208 -6.13 -15.99 3.14
C ARG A 208 -7.55 -15.47 3.22
N CYS A 209 -8.44 -16.21 3.88
CA CYS A 209 -9.68 -15.66 4.40
C CYS A 209 -10.11 -16.34 5.69
N ALA A 210 -10.98 -15.67 6.45
CA ALA A 210 -11.61 -16.26 7.62
C ALA A 210 -12.43 -17.50 7.26
N GLY A 211 -12.28 -18.56 8.06
CA GLY A 211 -13.11 -19.78 7.97
C GLY A 211 -12.76 -20.75 6.85
N ALA A 212 -11.82 -20.41 5.97
CA ALA A 212 -11.17 -21.38 5.10
C ALA A 212 -9.74 -21.57 5.59
N ASP A 213 -9.36 -22.83 5.87
CA ASP A 213 -7.96 -23.22 5.78
C ASP A 213 -7.60 -23.13 4.29
N ALA A 214 -7.37 -21.91 3.81
CA ALA A 214 -7.41 -21.55 2.39
C ALA A 214 -6.34 -22.26 1.54
N TYR A 215 -5.49 -23.06 2.16
CA TYR A 215 -4.53 -23.90 1.49
C TYR A 215 -4.50 -25.31 2.06
N ASN A 216 -4.70 -26.27 1.17
CA ASN A 216 -4.05 -27.55 1.33
C ASN A 216 -2.53 -27.31 1.16
N ARG A 217 -1.83 -27.13 2.28
CA ARG A 217 -0.37 -27.11 2.32
C ARG A 217 0.11 -28.51 1.94
N LYS A 218 0.57 -28.70 0.70
CA LYS A 218 1.31 -29.92 0.36
C LYS A 218 2.78 -29.65 0.63
N LEU A 219 3.37 -30.53 1.44
CA LEU A 219 4.79 -30.53 1.73
C LEU A 219 5.47 -31.43 0.72
N TYR A 220 6.47 -30.91 0.00
CA TYR A 220 7.35 -31.76 -0.80
C TYR A 220 8.69 -31.85 -0.10
N ALA A 221 9.15 -33.07 0.14
CA ALA A 221 10.52 -33.31 0.58
C ALA A 221 11.43 -33.22 -0.65
N CYS A 222 12.39 -32.30 -0.62
CA CYS A 222 13.38 -32.12 -1.68
C CYS A 222 14.71 -32.76 -1.30
N ALA A 223 15.48 -33.15 -2.32
CA ALA A 223 16.84 -33.65 -2.12
C ALA A 223 17.71 -32.67 -1.29
N GLY A 224 18.47 -33.23 -0.34
CA GLY A 224 19.31 -32.46 0.59
C GLY A 224 18.60 -31.99 1.87
N GLY A 225 17.50 -32.62 2.26
CA GLY A 225 16.79 -32.32 3.53
C GLY A 225 16.04 -31.00 3.54
N ARG A 226 15.70 -30.47 2.36
CA ARG A 226 14.93 -29.23 2.20
C ARG A 226 13.46 -29.57 2.06
N THR A 227 12.57 -28.74 2.58
CA THR A 227 11.11 -28.90 2.44
C THR A 227 10.55 -27.77 1.61
N LEU A 228 9.83 -28.12 0.54
CA LEU A 228 9.06 -27.21 -0.26
C LEU A 228 7.66 -27.09 0.35
N HIS A 229 7.30 -25.88 0.75
CA HIS A 229 5.94 -25.56 1.11
C HIS A 229 5.22 -25.04 -0.12
N ALA A 230 4.47 -25.92 -0.79
CA ALA A 230 3.64 -25.52 -1.90
C ALA A 230 2.19 -25.39 -1.41
N LEU A 231 1.67 -24.18 -1.54
CA LEU A 231 0.30 -23.82 -1.21
C LEU A 231 -0.54 -24.03 -2.46
N TYR A 232 -1.47 -24.99 -2.43
CA TYR A 232 -2.36 -25.27 -3.55
C TYR A 232 -3.74 -24.69 -3.26
N LEU A 233 -4.29 -23.99 -4.25
CA LEU A 233 -5.73 -23.79 -4.34
C LEU A 233 -6.32 -25.13 -4.80
N ALA A 234 -7.16 -25.72 -3.96
CA ALA A 234 -7.42 -27.15 -3.98
C ALA A 234 -8.16 -27.69 -5.21
N ASP A 235 -8.63 -26.85 -6.14
CA ASP A 235 -9.66 -27.31 -7.08
C ASP A 235 -9.56 -26.87 -8.54
N GLN A 236 -8.52 -26.15 -8.99
CA GLN A 236 -8.36 -25.86 -10.42
C GLN A 236 -6.89 -25.86 -10.86
N ASN A 237 -6.65 -26.32 -12.09
CA ASN A 237 -5.41 -26.21 -12.87
C ASN A 237 -5.04 -24.73 -13.14
N VAL A 238 -4.97 -23.92 -12.10
CA VAL A 238 -4.68 -22.50 -12.16
C VAL A 238 -3.21 -22.34 -11.85
N GLU A 239 -2.55 -21.58 -12.71
CA GLU A 239 -1.21 -21.02 -12.57
C GLU A 239 -0.87 -20.78 -11.10
N ILE A 240 -0.06 -21.69 -10.55
CA ILE A 240 0.35 -21.64 -9.16
C ILE A 240 1.41 -20.54 -9.08
N ASP A 241 1.07 -19.43 -8.44
CA ASP A 241 2.06 -18.44 -8.03
C ASP A 241 2.88 -19.05 -6.89
N TYR A 242 3.93 -19.77 -7.25
CA TYR A 242 4.79 -20.44 -6.29
C TYR A 242 5.64 -19.43 -5.55
N ARG A 243 5.18 -18.97 -4.39
CA ARG A 243 6.09 -18.44 -3.37
C ARG A 243 6.55 -19.58 -2.49
N PHE A 244 7.73 -20.11 -2.83
CA PHE A 244 8.38 -21.11 -2.02
C PHE A 244 8.97 -20.47 -0.76
N LEU A 245 8.39 -20.79 0.39
CA LEU A 245 9.09 -20.67 1.66
C LEU A 245 9.92 -21.95 1.80
N MET A 246 11.25 -21.82 1.73
CA MET A 246 12.17 -22.91 1.98
C MET A 246 12.69 -22.76 3.40
N ASP A 247 12.20 -23.61 4.31
CA ASP A 247 12.79 -23.74 5.65
C ASP A 247 13.83 -24.87 5.63
N ARG A 248 15.00 -24.61 6.24
CA ARG A 248 15.86 -25.69 6.73
C ARG A 248 15.32 -26.16 8.07
N LEU A 249 15.20 -27.48 8.24
CA LEU A 249 14.80 -28.08 9.52
C LEU A 249 15.70 -27.59 10.68
N PRO A 250 15.19 -27.50 11.93
CA PRO A 250 15.72 -26.64 12.99
C PRO A 250 17.06 -27.06 13.61
N SER A 251 17.73 -28.10 13.12
CA SER A 251 18.97 -28.57 13.76
C SER A 251 20.18 -27.66 13.49
N GLN A 252 20.12 -26.76 12.51
CA GLN A 252 21.20 -25.80 12.22
C GLN A 252 20.63 -24.48 11.67
N GLY A 253 20.41 -23.49 12.56
CA GLY A 253 20.21 -22.06 12.24
C GLY A 253 19.52 -21.75 10.90
N GLY A 254 18.18 -21.77 10.88
CA GLY A 254 17.39 -21.51 9.67
C GLY A 254 17.60 -20.09 9.13
N GLN A 255 18.07 -20.01 7.89
CA GLN A 255 18.12 -18.77 7.11
C GLN A 255 16.95 -18.82 6.12
N LEU A 256 16.00 -17.88 6.25
CA LEU A 256 14.95 -17.67 5.24
C LEU A 256 15.64 -17.18 3.95
N LEU A 257 15.71 -18.04 2.93
CA LEU A 257 16.18 -17.67 1.60
C LEU A 257 15.09 -16.84 0.90
N TYR A 258 15.00 -15.55 1.26
CA TYR A 258 14.41 -14.54 0.39
C TYR A 258 15.53 -13.98 -0.49
N ALA A 259 15.80 -14.55 -1.65
CA ALA A 259 16.86 -14.00 -2.49
C ALA A 259 16.68 -14.31 -3.99
N ASN A 260 16.12 -13.33 -4.72
CA ASN A 260 16.37 -12.98 -6.12
C ASN A 260 16.37 -14.08 -7.22
N SER A 261 15.99 -15.32 -6.93
CA SER A 261 15.88 -16.38 -7.93
C SER A 261 14.44 -16.53 -8.42
N GLU A 262 14.27 -16.66 -9.74
CA GLU A 262 13.01 -17.12 -10.31
C GLU A 262 12.92 -18.63 -10.06
N MET A 263 11.84 -19.07 -9.41
CA MET A 263 11.60 -20.48 -9.18
C MET A 263 10.43 -20.96 -10.04
N GLU A 264 10.66 -22.01 -10.81
CA GLU A 264 9.69 -22.67 -11.67
C GLU A 264 9.51 -24.10 -11.16
N TRP A 265 8.32 -24.44 -10.64
CA TRP A 265 8.00 -25.84 -10.35
C TRP A 265 7.42 -26.51 -11.59
N ARG A 266 8.04 -27.63 -11.97
CA ARG A 266 7.49 -28.55 -12.96
C ARG A 266 6.86 -29.72 -12.23
N PRO A 267 5.52 -29.84 -12.25
CA PRO A 267 4.88 -31.01 -11.67
C PRO A 267 5.36 -32.27 -12.39
N PRO A 268 5.28 -33.42 -11.73
CA PRO A 268 5.51 -34.70 -12.38
C PRO A 268 4.61 -34.84 -13.61
N THR A 269 5.09 -35.51 -14.65
CA THR A 269 4.33 -35.72 -15.90
C THR A 269 3.15 -36.68 -15.73
N ASN A 270 3.05 -37.37 -14.59
CA ASN A 270 2.08 -38.41 -14.32
C ASN A 270 1.53 -38.20 -12.89
N ASP A 271 0.21 -38.30 -12.67
CA ASP A 271 -0.44 -38.08 -11.36
C ASP A 271 -0.22 -39.20 -10.33
N ALA A 272 0.84 -40.00 -10.47
CA ALA A 272 1.13 -41.07 -9.52
C ALA A 272 1.51 -40.47 -8.15
N PRO A 273 1.01 -41.03 -7.02
CA PRO A 273 1.21 -40.46 -5.68
C PRO A 273 2.68 -40.31 -5.24
N ASP A 274 3.61 -41.04 -5.88
CA ASP A 274 5.05 -41.00 -5.60
C ASP A 274 5.89 -40.27 -6.67
N SER A 275 5.22 -39.62 -7.62
CA SER A 275 5.91 -38.98 -8.73
C SER A 275 6.67 -37.72 -8.27
N ALA A 276 7.94 -37.62 -8.68
CA ALA A 276 8.79 -36.49 -8.35
C ALA A 276 8.52 -35.33 -9.31
N GLY A 277 8.27 -34.13 -8.78
CA GLY A 277 8.36 -32.91 -9.58
C GLY A 277 9.75 -32.30 -9.48
N THR A 278 10.04 -31.37 -10.38
CA THR A 278 11.33 -30.68 -10.43
C THR A 278 11.15 -29.23 -10.08
N LEU A 279 11.80 -28.77 -9.02
CA LEU A 279 11.98 -27.36 -8.73
C LEU A 279 13.18 -26.84 -9.54
N ILE A 280 12.95 -25.84 -10.38
CA ILE A 280 13.97 -25.19 -11.19
C ILE A 280 14.23 -23.81 -10.59
N GLU A 281 15.45 -23.59 -10.12
CA GLU A 281 15.92 -22.32 -9.59
C GLU A 281 16.79 -21.63 -10.64
N ARG A 282 16.38 -20.43 -11.08
CA ARG A 282 17.14 -19.57 -11.98
C ARG A 282 17.74 -18.42 -11.17
N VAL A 283 19.06 -18.45 -10.99
CA VAL A 283 19.80 -17.38 -10.34
C VAL A 283 20.27 -16.38 -11.40
N PRO A 284 19.99 -15.07 -11.26
CA PRO A 284 20.51 -14.07 -12.19
C PRO A 284 22.03 -14.16 -12.36
N GLY A 285 22.50 -14.31 -13.60
CA GLY A 285 23.92 -14.44 -13.92
C GLY A 285 24.45 -15.88 -14.03
N GLU A 286 23.71 -16.90 -13.58
CA GLU A 286 24.06 -18.29 -13.85
C GLU A 286 23.52 -18.75 -15.22
N LYS A 287 24.37 -19.39 -16.04
CA LYS A 287 23.96 -19.86 -17.39
C LYS A 287 23.05 -21.08 -17.37
N THR A 288 23.11 -21.88 -16.31
CA THR A 288 22.37 -23.14 -16.18
C THR A 288 21.55 -23.13 -14.91
N PRO A 289 20.22 -23.31 -14.97
CA PRO A 289 19.39 -23.34 -13.78
C PRO A 289 19.69 -24.57 -12.92
N LYS A 290 19.61 -24.40 -11.60
CA LYS A 290 19.72 -25.50 -10.64
C LYS A 290 18.41 -26.25 -10.60
N LYS A 291 18.46 -27.57 -10.76
CA LYS A 291 17.30 -28.45 -10.69
C LYS A 291 17.36 -29.25 -9.40
N THR A 292 16.29 -29.20 -8.61
CA THR A 292 16.12 -30.00 -7.41
C THR A 292 14.89 -30.89 -7.58
N GLU A 293 15.05 -32.20 -7.49
CA GLU A 293 13.92 -33.11 -7.42
C GLU A 293 13.25 -33.02 -6.04
N CYS A 294 11.93 -32.88 -6.04
CA CYS A 294 11.13 -32.92 -4.83
C CYS A 294 10.01 -33.95 -4.99
N ARG A 295 9.81 -34.76 -3.95
CA ARG A 295 8.77 -35.78 -3.89
C ARG A 295 7.70 -35.34 -2.92
N PHE A 296 6.45 -35.69 -3.23
CA PHE A 296 5.36 -35.49 -2.30
C PHE A 296 5.65 -36.22 -0.98
N SER A 297 5.59 -35.50 0.14
CA SER A 297 5.65 -36.12 1.45
C SER A 297 4.23 -36.25 1.98
N ALA A 298 3.77 -37.49 2.16
CA ALA A 298 2.50 -37.76 2.81
C ALA A 298 2.54 -37.51 4.34
N ASP A 299 3.72 -37.26 4.91
CA ASP A 299 3.88 -37.06 6.35
C ASP A 299 3.32 -35.68 6.74
N ARG A 300 2.10 -35.68 7.31
CA ARG A 300 1.34 -34.48 7.74
C ARG A 300 1.73 -33.98 9.15
N ARG A 301 2.94 -34.29 9.62
CA ARG A 301 3.38 -33.87 10.96
C ARG A 301 3.77 -32.40 11.02
#